data_AF-A0A922L1G8-F1
#
_entry.id   AF-A0A922L1G8-F1
#
_cell.length_a   1.000
_cell.length_b   1.000
_cell.length_c   1.000
_cell.angle_alpha   90.00
_cell.angle_beta   90.00
_cell.angle_gamma   90.00
#
_symmetry.space_group_name_H-M   'P 1'
#
loop_
_entity.id
_entity.type
_entity.pdbx_description
1 polymer ?
#
loop_
_entity_poly.entity_id
_entity_poly.type
_entity_poly.pdbx_seq_one_letter_code
_entity_poly.pdbx_strand_id
1 'polypeptide(L)'
;ISNKMANNIVQYVIVRGDLKWPTGALIGQGCHASVAAVYKYLNEPETIEYMANLDRMTKLVLKAESEEQILKTSGLLTASKIKHYVWREQP
;
A
#
# COMPACT_ATOMS: atom_id res chain seq x y z
N ILE A 1 15.59 -12.26 -27.41
CA ILE A 1 14.75 -11.23 -26.77
C ILE A 1 14.63 -11.65 -25.32
N SER A 2 15.29 -10.93 -24.40
CA SER A 2 15.39 -11.34 -23.00
C SER A 2 13.99 -11.45 -22.41
N ASN A 3 13.63 -12.63 -21.91
CA ASN A 3 12.41 -12.88 -21.17
C ASN A 3 12.55 -12.13 -19.84
N LYS A 4 12.19 -10.84 -19.84
CA LYS A 4 12.05 -10.03 -18.64
C LYS A 4 10.94 -10.75 -17.86
N MET A 5 11.30 -11.58 -16.87
CA MET A 5 10.33 -12.03 -15.89
C MET A 5 9.62 -10.75 -15.45
N ALA A 6 8.34 -10.61 -15.79
CA ALA A 6 7.57 -9.45 -15.41
C ALA A 6 7.67 -9.40 -13.89
N ASN A 7 8.47 -8.47 -13.35
CA ASN A 7 8.56 -8.26 -11.92
C ASN A 7 7.15 -7.89 -11.51
N ASN A 8 6.43 -8.84 -10.92
CA ASN A 8 5.03 -8.65 -10.61
C ASN A 8 4.98 -7.57 -9.53
N ILE A 9 4.62 -6.34 -9.89
CA ILE A 9 4.57 -5.22 -8.94
C ILE A 9 3.44 -5.51 -7.95
N VAL A 10 3.78 -5.42 -6.67
CA VAL A 10 2.85 -5.68 -5.57
C VAL A 10 2.62 -4.38 -4.82
N GLN A 11 1.35 -4.08 -4.56
CA GLN A 11 0.98 -3.04 -3.61
C GLN A 11 0.84 -3.65 -2.21
N TYR A 12 1.72 -3.25 -1.29
CA TYR A 12 1.59 -3.61 0.12
C TYR A 12 0.65 -2.63 0.82
N VAL A 13 -0.30 -3.17 1.58
CA VAL A 13 -1.24 -2.41 2.41
C VAL A 13 -1.06 -2.88 3.85
N ILE A 14 -0.63 -1.98 4.72
CA ILE A 14 -0.42 -2.31 6.15
C ILE A 14 -1.56 -1.71 6.95
N VAL A 15 -2.27 -2.54 7.70
CA VAL A 15 -3.42 -2.14 8.51
C VAL A 15 -3.17 -2.38 10.00
N ARG A 16 -3.71 -1.52 10.86
CA ARG A 16 -3.65 -1.63 12.32
C ARG A 16 -4.56 -2.78 12.80
N GLY A 17 -3.98 -3.95 13.03
CA GLY A 17 -4.73 -5.11 13.53
C GLY A 17 -4.88 -5.15 15.05
N ASP A 18 -4.24 -4.23 15.77
CA ASP A 18 -4.41 -4.02 17.21
C ASP A 18 -5.69 -3.24 17.56
N LEU A 19 -6.29 -2.55 16.57
CA LEU A 19 -7.55 -1.84 16.77
C LEU A 19 -8.73 -2.82 16.86
N LYS A 20 -9.61 -2.61 17.85
CA LYS A 20 -10.86 -3.37 18.01
C LYS A 20 -11.97 -2.85 17.10
N TRP A 21 -11.66 -2.66 15.81
CA TRP A 21 -12.60 -2.14 14.83
C TRP A 21 -13.46 -3.25 14.21
N PRO A 22 -14.70 -2.96 13.77
CA PRO A 22 -15.45 -3.88 12.94
C PRO A 22 -14.67 -4.23 11.68
N THR A 23 -14.74 -5.49 11.22
CA THR A 23 -14.01 -5.97 10.04
C THR A 23 -14.25 -5.09 8.82
N GLY A 24 -15.50 -4.65 8.59
CA GLY A 24 -15.84 -3.75 7.48
C GLY A 24 -15.14 -2.40 7.55
N ALA A 25 -15.00 -1.83 8.75
CA ALA A 25 -14.29 -0.57 8.94
C ALA A 25 -12.79 -0.74 8.65
N LEU A 26 -12.17 -1.83 9.12
CA LEU A 26 -10.77 -2.13 8.83
C LEU A 26 -10.50 -2.35 7.33
N ILE A 27 -11.41 -3.04 6.64
CA ILE A 27 -11.37 -3.20 5.18
C ILE A 27 -11.45 -1.82 4.51
N GLY A 28 -12.39 -0.97 4.94
CA GLY A 28 -12.54 0.39 4.43
C GLY A 28 -11.24 1.20 4.52
N GLN A 29 -10.56 1.16 5.67
CA GLN A 29 -9.26 1.84 5.83
C GLN A 29 -8.20 1.30 4.87
N GLY A 30 -8.13 -0.02 4.70
CA GLY A 30 -7.23 -0.64 3.72
C GLY A 30 -7.51 -0.17 2.29
N CYS A 31 -8.79 -0.05 1.92
CA CYS A 31 -9.21 0.48 0.63
C CYS A 31 -8.82 1.95 0.46
N HIS A 32 -9.08 2.80 1.44
CA HIS A 32 -8.68 4.21 1.42
C HIS A 32 -7.17 4.36 1.28
N ALA A 33 -6.39 3.61 2.06
CA ALA A 33 -4.93 3.62 1.98
C ALA A 33 -4.42 3.19 0.60
N SER A 34 -4.99 2.12 0.04
CA SER A 34 -4.66 1.60 -1.29
C SER A 34 -4.91 2.63 -2.38
N VAL A 35 -6.09 3.26 -2.40
CA VAL A 35 -6.46 4.26 -3.43
C VAL A 35 -5.64 5.53 -3.27
N ALA A 36 -5.44 6.02 -2.04
CA ALA A 36 -4.66 7.22 -1.78
C ALA A 36 -3.20 7.09 -2.23
N ALA A 37 -2.57 5.92 -2.01
CA ALA A 37 -1.21 5.66 -2.47
C ALA A 37 -1.11 5.67 -4.01
N VAL A 38 -2.05 5.01 -4.70
CA VAL A 38 -2.11 5.02 -6.17
C VAL A 38 -2.31 6.45 -6.69
N TYR A 39 -3.26 7.19 -6.13
CA TYR A 39 -3.53 8.56 -6.58
C TYR A 39 -2.34 9.49 -6.37
N LYS A 40 -1.67 9.42 -5.21
CA LYS A 40 -0.50 10.25 -4.89
C LYS A 40 0.66 10.03 -5.87
N TYR A 41 0.80 8.82 -6.40
CA TYR A 41 1.91 8.41 -7.27
C TYR A 41 1.44 8.04 -8.67
N LEU A 42 0.29 8.58 -9.12
CA LEU A 42 -0.40 8.18 -10.35
C LEU A 42 0.49 8.19 -11.60
N ASN A 43 1.45 9.13 -11.64
CA ASN A 43 2.35 9.34 -12.78
C ASN A 43 3.72 8.68 -12.61
N GLU A 44 3.96 7.94 -11.52
CA GLU A 44 5.22 7.21 -11.34
C GLU A 44 5.23 5.95 -12.23
N PRO A 45 6.37 5.61 -12.87
CA PRO A 45 6.45 4.48 -13.80
C PRO A 45 5.95 3.15 -13.21
N GLU A 46 6.28 2.87 -11.95
CA GLU A 46 5.89 1.64 -11.26
C GLU A 46 4.39 1.60 -10.97
N THR A 47 3.77 2.76 -10.74
CA THR A 47 2.32 2.85 -10.51
C THR A 47 1.57 2.68 -11.83
N ILE A 48 2.07 3.26 -12.92
CA ILE A 48 1.55 3.05 -14.28
C ILE A 48 1.65 1.56 -14.67
N GLU A 49 2.82 0.93 -14.45
CA GLU A 49 3.02 -0.50 -14.73
C GLU A 49 2.09 -1.38 -13.88
N TYR A 50 1.93 -1.07 -12.59
CA TYR A 50 0.99 -1.76 -11.71
C TYR A 50 -0.47 -1.65 -12.19
N MET A 51 -0.88 -0.50 -12.72
CA MET A 51 -2.24 -0.27 -13.23
C MET A 51 -2.45 -0.72 -14.68
N ALA A 52 -1.39 -1.02 -15.43
CA ALA A 52 -1.47 -1.36 -16.85
C ALA A 52 -2.19 -2.69 -17.13
N ASN A 53 -2.32 -3.56 -16.11
CA ASN A 53 -3.06 -4.82 -16.22
C ASN A 53 -3.98 -5.00 -15.01
N LEU A 54 -5.23 -4.54 -15.17
CA LEU A 54 -6.26 -4.57 -14.14
C LEU A 54 -6.47 -5.98 -13.56
N ASP A 55 -6.47 -7.01 -14.42
CA ASP A 55 -6.74 -8.39 -14.03
C ASP A 55 -5.56 -9.06 -13.29
N ARG A 56 -4.39 -8.42 -13.27
CA ARG A 56 -3.16 -8.96 -12.63
C ARG A 56 -2.65 -8.10 -11.47
N MET A 57 -3.39 -7.07 -11.06
CA MET A 57 -3.04 -6.25 -9.90
C MET A 57 -2.96 -7.11 -8.63
N THR A 58 -1.79 -7.12 -7.98
CA THR A 58 -1.56 -7.89 -6.77
C THR A 58 -1.46 -6.98 -5.55
N LYS A 59 -2.26 -7.26 -4.51
CA LYS A 59 -2.20 -6.56 -3.22
C LYS A 59 -1.87 -7.55 -2.12
N LEU A 60 -0.93 -7.19 -1.24
CA LEU A 60 -0.64 -7.94 -0.03
C LEU A 60 -1.01 -7.10 1.18
N VAL A 61 -1.93 -7.64 1.98
CA VAL A 61 -2.36 -7.00 3.22
C VAL A 61 -1.56 -7.57 4.38
N LEU A 62 -0.86 -6.69 5.10
CA LEU A 62 -0.07 -7.02 6.27
C LEU A 62 -0.69 -6.38 7.51
N LYS A 63 -0.49 -7.04 8.66
CA LYS A 63 -0.90 -6.54 9.96
C LYS A 63 0.24 -5.76 10.60
N ALA A 64 -0.07 -4.56 11.10
CA ALA A 64 0.72 -3.88 12.12
C ALA A 64 0.08 -4.09 13.49
N GLU A 65 0.93 -4.26 14.50
CA GLU A 65 0.57 -4.44 15.91
C GLU A 65 0.45 -3.10 16.66
N SER A 66 0.81 -1.98 16.03
CA SER A 66 0.68 -0.64 16.62
C SER A 66 0.80 0.48 15.58
N GLU A 67 0.45 1.71 15.98
CA GLU A 67 0.72 2.91 15.17
C GLU A 67 2.21 3.13 14.97
N GLU A 68 2.97 2.92 16.03
CA GLU A 68 4.42 3.08 16.04
C GLU A 68 5.06 2.17 14.99
N GLN A 69 4.58 0.94 14.83
CA GLN A 69 5.08 0.04 13.79
C GLN A 69 4.82 0.59 12.38
N ILE A 70 3.65 1.20 12.13
CA ILE A 70 3.36 1.86 10.84
C ILE A 70 4.30 3.04 10.62
N LEU A 71 4.47 3.92 11.63
CA LEU A 71 5.32 5.10 11.51
C LEU A 71 6.79 4.74 11.34
N LYS A 72 7.29 3.73 12.07
CA LYS A 72 8.64 3.19 11.89
C LYS A 72 8.83 2.63 10.49
N THR A 73 7.85 1.88 9.98
CA THR A 73 7.88 1.34 8.60
C THR A 73 7.90 2.47 7.58
N SER A 74 7.06 3.50 7.75
CA SER A 74 7.06 4.69 6.91
C SER A 74 8.41 5.41 6.90
N GLY A 75 9.08 5.52 8.06
CA GLY A 75 10.43 6.06 8.17
C GLY A 75 11.45 5.25 7.36
N LEU A 76 11.41 3.92 7.47
CA LEU A 76 12.29 3.01 6.72
C LEU A 76 12.06 3.10 5.20
N LEU A 77 10.80 3.14 4.76
CA LEU A 77 10.44 3.30 3.35
C LEU A 77 10.89 4.65 2.81
N THR A 78 10.73 5.73 3.60
CA THR A 78 11.23 7.07 3.25
C THR A 78 12.74 7.05 3.07
N ALA A 79 13.49 6.51 4.03
CA ALA A 79 14.95 6.41 3.95
C ALA A 79 15.43 5.58 2.75
N SER A 80 14.65 4.55 2.40
CA SER A 80 14.92 3.68 1.25
C SER A 80 14.40 4.25 -0.08
N LYS A 81 13.82 5.46 -0.08
CA LYS A 81 13.19 6.12 -1.25
C LYS A 81 12.08 5.29 -1.90
N ILE A 82 11.39 4.48 -1.10
CA ILE A 82 10.23 3.70 -1.54
C ILE A 82 8.97 4.56 -1.38
N LYS A 83 8.24 4.75 -2.49
CA LYS A 83 7.00 5.53 -2.53
C LYS A 83 5.92 4.85 -1.69
N HIS A 84 5.30 5.60 -0.79
CA HIS A 84 4.24 5.09 0.09
C HIS A 84 3.37 6.24 0.63
N TYR A 85 2.21 5.89 1.16
CA TYR A 85 1.29 6.83 1.79
C TYR A 85 0.77 6.27 3.10
N VAL A 86 0.73 7.10 4.14
CA VAL A 86 0.13 6.76 5.44
C VAL A 86 -1.25 7.39 5.48
N TRP A 87 -2.29 6.55 5.36
CA TRP A 87 -3.67 6.99 5.51
C TRP A 87 -4.02 7.21 6.98
N ARG A 88 -4.65 8.35 7.25
CA ARG A 88 -5.26 8.69 8.54
C ARG A 88 -6.60 9.33 8.24
N GLU A 89 -7.67 8.69 8.69
CA GLU A 89 -9.01 9.28 8.63
C GLU A 89 -9.07 10.45 9.61
N GLN A 90 -9.47 11.63 9.11
CA GLN A 90 -9.77 12.78 9.95
C GLN A 90 -11.29 12.79 10.26
N PRO A 91 -11.70 13.33 11.42
CA PRO A 91 -13.12 13.53 11.74
C PRO A 91 -13.85 14.40 10.70
#